data_AF-A0A939NVP7-F1
#
_entry.id   AF-A0A939NVP7-F1
#
_cell.length_a   1.000
_cell.length_b   1.000
_cell.length_c   1.000
_cell.angle_alpha   90.00
_cell.angle_beta   90.00
_cell.angle_gamma   90.00
#
_symmetry.space_group_name_H-M   'P 1'
#
loop_
_entity.id
_entity.type
_entity.pdbx_description
1 polymer ?
#
loop_
_entity_poly.entity_id
_entity_poly.type
_entity_poly.pdbx_seq_one_letter_code
_entity_poly.pdbx_strand_id
1 'polypeptide(L)' 'MTETIVRQLIFTLSVAREIASRESPDYDLVLLLIQQALQVAKDEASRHGIMVDFDDVSEREH' A
#
# COMPACT_ATOMS: atom_id res chain seq x y z
N MET A 1 -0.76 0.18 -17.88
CA MET A 1 -1.56 -0.45 -16.82
C MET A 1 -2.93 0.22 -16.83
N THR A 2 -4.05 -0.49 -16.73
CA THR A 2 -5.36 0.19 -16.68
C THR A 2 -5.59 0.78 -15.30
N GLU A 3 -6.38 1.84 -15.20
CA GLU A 3 -6.73 2.48 -13.92
C GLU A 3 -7.27 1.48 -12.90
N THR A 4 -8.11 0.55 -13.35
CA THR A 4 -8.65 -0.55 -12.52
C THR A 4 -7.55 -1.42 -11.94
N ILE A 5 -6.54 -1.79 -12.74
CA ILE A 5 -5.44 -2.64 -12.27
C ILE A 5 -4.59 -1.89 -11.22
N VAL A 6 -4.33 -0.60 -11.43
CA VAL A 6 -3.58 0.23 -10.47
C VAL A 6 -4.33 0.31 -9.13
N ARG A 7 -5.64 0.60 -9.16
CA ARG A 7 -6.45 0.68 -7.94
C ARG A 7 -6.55 -0.66 -7.21
N GLN A 8 -6.74 -1.76 -7.96
CA GLN A 8 -6.76 -3.11 -7.40
C GLN A 8 -5.42 -3.47 -6.74
N LEU A 9 -4.30 -3.17 -7.40
CA LEU A 9 -2.97 -3.42 -6.86
C LEU A 9 -2.75 -2.68 -5.54
N ILE A 10 -3.03 -1.38 -5.49
CA ILE A 10 -2.82 -0.58 -4.28
C ILE A 10 -3.77 -1.03 -3.16
N PHE A 11 -5.01 -1.42 -3.47
CA PHE A 11 -5.92 -2.01 -2.49
C PHE A 11 -5.35 -3.32 -1.92
N THR A 12 -4.93 -4.25 -2.78
CA THR A 12 -4.37 -5.54 -2.35
C THR A 12 -3.12 -5.35 -1.50
N LEU A 13 -2.23 -4.44 -1.87
CA LEU A 13 -1.03 -4.12 -1.08
C LEU A 13 -1.38 -3.48 0.26
N SER A 14 -2.41 -2.64 0.32
CA SER A 14 -2.89 -2.05 1.59
C SER A 14 -3.41 -3.12 2.55
N VAL A 15 -4.17 -4.10 2.05
CA VAL A 15 -4.63 -5.25 2.85
C VAL A 15 -3.45 -6.12 3.31
N ALA A 16 -2.49 -6.38 2.42
CA ALA A 16 -1.29 -7.14 2.78
C ALA A 16 -0.47 -6.43 3.87
N ARG A 17 -0.36 -5.09 3.82
CA ARG A 17 0.29 -4.27 4.85
C ARG A 17 -0.37 -4.45 6.20
N GLU A 18 -1.70 -4.41 6.24
CA GLU A 18 -2.48 -4.58 7.47
C GLU A 18 -2.24 -5.97 8.08
N ILE A 19 -2.28 -7.03 7.26
CA ILE A 19 -2.00 -8.40 7.73
C ILE A 19 -0.58 -8.49 8.27
N ALA A 20 0.43 -8.07 7.50
CA ALA A 20 1.84 -8.15 7.92
C ALA A 20 2.12 -7.36 9.21
N SER A 21 1.44 -6.22 9.40
CA SER A 21 1.60 -5.42 10.62
C SER A 21 1.12 -6.13 11.89
N ARG A 22 0.11 -7.00 11.79
CA ARG A 22 -0.41 -7.78 12.92
C ARG A 22 0.48 -8.97 13.28
N GLU A 23 1.25 -9.46 12.32
CA GLU A 23 2.18 -10.60 12.48
C GLU A 23 3.61 -10.14 12.81
N SER A 24 3.82 -8.83 13.01
CA SER A 24 5.07 -8.27 13.50
C SER A 24 5.42 -8.85 14.88
N PRO A 25 6.69 -9.23 15.15
CA PRO A 25 7.90 -8.88 14.39
C PRO A 25 8.32 -9.89 13.32
N ASP A 26 7.70 -11.07 13.24
CA ASP A 26 8.13 -12.14 12.32
C ASP A 26 8.02 -11.73 10.84
N TYR A 27 7.24 -10.68 10.56
CA TYR A 27 6.96 -10.16 9.23
C TYR A 27 7.53 -8.76 8.95
N ASP A 28 8.46 -8.23 9.75
CA ASP A 28 8.99 -6.87 9.57
C ASP A 28 9.60 -6.63 8.17
N LEU A 29 10.37 -7.60 7.66
CA LEU A 29 10.92 -7.51 6.31
C LEU A 29 9.80 -7.51 5.25
N VAL A 30 8.76 -8.30 5.45
CA VAL A 30 7.61 -8.37 4.54
C VAL A 30 6.83 -7.06 4.57
N LEU A 31 6.61 -6.50 5.76
CA LEU A 31 5.97 -5.20 5.96
C LEU A 31 6.73 -4.09 5.24
N LEU A 32 8.07 -4.05 5.36
CA LEU A 32 8.92 -3.10 4.66
C LEU A 32 8.79 -3.22 3.14
N LEU A 33 8.83 -4.45 2.60
CA LEU A 33 8.69 -4.69 1.16
C LEU A 33 7.31 -4.28 0.63
N ILE A 34 6.25 -4.52 1.40
CA ILE A 34 4.89 -4.07 1.05
C ILE A 34 4.80 -2.54 1.03
N GLN A 35 5.38 -1.86 2.01
CA GLN A 35 5.43 -0.40 2.05
C GLN A 35 6.17 0.18 0.83
N GLN A 36 7.29 -0.43 0.43
CA GLN A 36 8.01 -0.04 -0.78
C GLN A 36 7.17 -0.25 -2.05
N ALA A 37 6.50 -1.41 -2.17
CA ALA A 37 5.62 -1.70 -3.30
C ALA A 37 4.43 -0.72 -3.38
N LEU A 38 3.84 -0.34 -2.23
CA LEU A 38 2.80 0.68 -2.16
C LEU A 38 3.29 2.03 -2.68
N GLN A 39 4.49 2.46 -2.26
CA GLN A 39 5.06 3.72 -2.72
C GLN A 39 5.23 3.72 -4.24
N VAL A 40 5.84 2.67 -4.81
CA VAL A 40 6.06 2.55 -6.26
C VAL A 40 4.72 2.55 -7.01
N ALA A 41 3.71 1.85 -6.50
CA ALA A 41 2.39 1.80 -7.14
C ALA A 41 1.67 3.16 -7.08
N LYS A 42 1.75 3.88 -5.96
CA LYS A 42 1.20 5.25 -5.81
C LYS A 42 1.92 6.24 -6.74
N ASP A 43 3.24 6.17 -6.85
CA ASP A 43 4.03 7.03 -7.74
C ASP A 43 3.66 6.79 -9.22
N GLU A 44 3.51 5.53 -9.61
CA GLU A 44 3.09 5.18 -10.97
C GLU A 44 1.65 5.63 -11.24
N ALA A 45 0.74 5.46 -10.28
CA ALA A 45 -0.63 5.98 -10.38
C ALA A 45 -0.64 7.51 -10.63
N SER A 46 0.17 8.25 -9.86
CA SER A 46 0.33 9.70 -9.99
C SER A 46 0.82 10.10 -11.39
N ARG A 47 1.80 9.39 -11.97
CA ARG A 47 2.29 9.63 -13.34
C ARG A 47 1.22 9.47 -14.40
N HIS A 48 0.24 8.59 -14.17
CA HIS A 48 -0.90 8.38 -15.08
C HIS A 48 -2.11 9.24 -14.74
N GLY A 49 -1.99 10.20 -13.81
CA GLY A 49 -3.09 11.07 -13.38
C GLY A 49 -4.18 10.35 -12.58
N ILE A 50 -3.88 9.16 -12.06
CA ILE A 50 -4.80 8.38 -11.22
C ILE A 50 -4.61 8.83 -9.78
N MET A 51 -5.57 9.59 -9.26
CA MET A 51 -5.60 9.94 -7.83
C MET A 51 -6.09 8.74 -7.03
N VAL A 52 -5.28 8.33 -6.06
CA VAL A 52 -5.56 7.19 -5.20
C VAL A 52 -5.52 7.67 -3.77
N ASP A 53 -6.70 7.82 -3.18
CA ASP A 53 -6.88 8.20 -1.79
C ASP A 53 -7.09 6.93 -0.95
N PHE A 54 -5.98 6.38 -0.45
CA PHE A 54 -6.04 5.40 0.63
C PHE A 54 -5.48 6.10 1.85
N ASP A 55 -6.37 6.37 2.82
CA ASP A 55 -6.02 6.89 4.13
C ASP A 55 -4.77 6.16 4.62
N ASP A 56 -3.66 6.89 4.75
CA ASP A 56 -2.54 6.38 5.49
C ASP A 56 -3.03 6.27 6.94
N VAL A 57 -3.31 5.02 7.35
CA VAL A 57 -3.59 4.63 8.73
C VAL A 57 -2.31 4.84 9.55
N SER A 58 -1.84 6.09 9.61
CA SER A 58 -0.74 6.57 10.42
C SER A 58 -1.24 7.50 11.53
N GLU A 59 -2.54 7.82 11.58
CA GLU A 59 -3.14 8.69 12.61
C GLU A 59 -4.35 8.06 13.32
N ARG A 60 -4.28 6.77 13.65
CA ARG A 60 -5.31 6.14 14.51
C ARG A 60 -4.77 5.48 15.76
N GLU A 61 -3.66 5.93 16.34
CA GLU A 61 -3.35 5.70 17.77
C GLU A 61 -2.55 6.89 18.32
N HIS A 62 -3.26 7.88 18.87
CA HIS A 62 -2.79 8.78 19.92
C HIS A 62 -3.74 8.65 21.11
#